data_AF-A0A962NM45-F1
#
_entry.id   AF-A0A962NM45-F1
#
_cell.length_a   1.000
_cell.length_b   1.000
_cell.length_c   1.000
_cell.angle_alpha   90.00
_cell.angle_beta   90.00
_cell.angle_gamma   90.00
#
_symmetry.space_group_name_H-M   'P 1'
#
loop_
_entity.id
_entity.type
_entity.pdbx_description
1 polymer ?
#
loop_
_entity_poly.entity_id
_entity_poly.type
_entity_poly.pdbx_seq_one_letter_code
_entity_poly.pdbx_strand_id
1 'polypeptide(L)'
;MKGWTKADLLLTGLAILLSVSMLGYRGFQQIRYELEADKVAQNILAVADAVKQFHDNTGRWFPKPKETETRMRVYLDPFHETTPDYQGLNQEWLWRENNFGMVLQLVKFSPDFDTSLTRHLFAKPFLNHQPYLRILLDNSPKSLDEMEILFRVQNRLPEGSIANVDDNYYVVDLRRLINVE
;
A
#
# COMPACT_ATOMS: atom_id res chain seq x y z
N MET A 1 -36.31 19.26 46.82
CA MET A 1 -35.39 18.78 45.76
C MET A 1 -35.74 17.32 45.49
N LYS A 2 -36.25 16.97 44.30
CA LYS A 2 -36.41 15.55 43.94
C LYS A 2 -35.01 14.97 43.73
N GLY A 3 -34.59 14.08 44.62
CA GLY A 3 -33.33 13.36 44.49
C GLY A 3 -33.35 12.44 43.28
N TRP A 4 -32.16 12.10 42.77
CA TRP A 4 -32.00 11.19 41.64
C TRP A 4 -32.56 9.81 42.00
N THR A 5 -33.33 9.21 41.10
CA THR A 5 -33.84 7.85 41.33
C THR A 5 -32.74 6.83 41.04
N LYS A 6 -32.90 5.62 41.58
CA LYS A 6 -31.97 4.50 41.29
C LYS A 6 -31.88 4.20 39.78
N ALA A 7 -32.97 4.40 39.05
CA ALA A 7 -33.00 4.24 37.59
C ALA A 7 -32.14 5.31 36.89
N ASP A 8 -32.21 6.58 37.34
CA ASP A 8 -31.41 7.67 36.77
C ASP A 8 -29.91 7.44 36.98
N LEU A 9 -29.52 6.93 38.15
CA LEU A 9 -28.13 6.58 38.45
C LEU A 9 -27.61 5.42 37.58
N LEU A 10 -28.44 4.40 37.34
CA LEU A 10 -28.08 3.27 36.48
C LEU A 10 -27.97 3.69 35.01
N LEU A 11 -28.90 4.50 34.51
CA LEU A 11 -28.86 5.02 33.14
C LEU A 11 -27.63 5.90 32.92
N THR A 12 -27.29 6.74 33.90
CA THR A 12 -26.10 7.59 33.84
C THR A 12 -24.83 6.74 33.86
N GLY A 13 -24.75 5.73 34.73
CA GLY A 13 -23.62 4.80 34.76
C GLY A 13 -23.44 4.05 33.43
N LEU A 14 -24.54 3.58 32.82
CA LEU A 14 -24.52 2.91 31.53
C LEU A 14 -24.08 3.87 30.41
N ALA A 15 -24.59 5.10 30.39
CA ALA A 15 -24.22 6.11 29.39
C ALA A 15 -22.73 6.47 29.47
N ILE A 16 -22.18 6.61 30.67
CA ILE A 16 -20.74 6.83 30.88
C ILE A 16 -19.94 5.63 30.38
N LEU A 17 -20.34 4.40 30.75
CA LEU A 17 -19.64 3.19 30.36
C LEU A 17 -19.64 3.01 28.83
N LEU A 18 -20.78 3.22 28.17
CA LEU A 18 -20.88 3.20 26.70
C LEU A 18 -20.00 4.26 26.04
N SER A 19 -19.97 5.48 26.59
CA SER A 19 -19.14 6.57 26.07
C SER A 19 -17.64 6.24 26.18
N VAL A 20 -17.20 5.72 27.33
CA VAL A 20 -15.82 5.27 27.53
C VAL A 20 -15.47 4.10 26.61
N SER A 21 -16.38 3.14 26.43
CA SER A 21 -16.19 2.03 25.48
C SER A 21 -16.07 2.51 24.04
N MET A 22 -16.89 3.47 23.60
CA MET A 22 -16.78 4.06 22.26
C MET A 22 -15.46 4.82 22.06
N LEU A 23 -15.03 5.59 23.06
CA LEU A 23 -13.73 6.27 23.02
C LEU A 23 -12.58 5.27 22.97
N GLY A 24 -12.64 4.21 23.79
CA GLY A 24 -11.65 3.13 23.79
C GLY A 24 -11.59 2.41 22.44
N TYR A 25 -12.74 2.10 21.84
CA TYR A 25 -12.82 1.50 20.51
C TYR A 25 -12.20 2.40 19.43
N ARG A 26 -12.54 3.70 19.42
CA ARG A 26 -11.95 4.65 18.46
C ARG A 26 -10.45 4.81 18.64
N GLY A 27 -9.98 4.91 19.89
CA GLY A 27 -8.55 5.00 20.20
C GLY A 27 -7.80 3.74 19.76
N PHE A 28 -8.35 2.56 20.03
CA PHE A 28 -7.79 1.30 19.56
C PHE A 28 -7.72 1.24 18.03
N GLN A 29 -8.80 1.65 17.34
CA GLN A 29 -8.85 1.69 15.89
C GLN A 29 -7.77 2.61 15.30
N GLN A 30 -7.61 3.80 15.87
CA GLN A 30 -6.59 4.75 15.43
C GLN A 30 -5.19 4.17 15.57
N ILE A 31 -4.86 3.57 16.72
CA ILE A 31 -3.56 2.92 16.93
C ILE A 31 -3.36 1.77 15.93
N ARG A 32 -4.39 0.96 15.70
CA ARG A 32 -4.35 -0.10 14.69
C ARG A 32 -4.02 0.46 13.30
N TYR A 33 -4.70 1.51 12.85
CA TYR A 33 -4.42 2.11 11.54
C TYR A 33 -3.01 2.66 11.41
N GLU A 34 -2.44 3.26 12.47
CA GLU A 34 -1.05 3.73 12.44
C GLU A 34 -0.07 2.55 12.29
N LEU A 35 -0.26 1.49 13.07
CA LEU A 35 0.60 0.30 13.03
C LEU A 35 0.54 -0.42 11.68
N GLU A 36 -0.67 -0.58 11.13
CA GLU A 36 -0.85 -1.21 9.81
C GLU A 36 -0.28 -0.32 8.70
N ALA A 37 -0.41 1.00 8.80
CA ALA A 37 0.20 1.93 7.85
C ALA A 37 1.74 1.89 7.91
N ASP A 38 2.33 1.79 9.11
CA ASP A 38 3.78 1.59 9.27
C ASP A 38 4.23 0.30 8.59
N LYS A 39 3.50 -0.81 8.81
CA LYS A 39 3.80 -2.11 8.21
C LYS A 39 3.71 -2.08 6.69
N VAL A 40 2.64 -1.52 6.13
CA VAL A 40 2.47 -1.41 4.66
C VAL A 40 3.55 -0.52 4.06
N ALA A 41 3.86 0.62 4.69
CA ALA A 41 4.92 1.50 4.21
C ALA A 41 6.29 0.79 4.24
N GLN A 42 6.60 0.03 5.30
CA GLN A 42 7.81 -0.79 5.37
C GLN A 42 7.87 -1.84 4.26
N ASN A 43 6.76 -2.54 3.97
CA ASN A 43 6.70 -3.48 2.85
C ASN A 43 6.97 -2.79 1.51
N ILE A 44 6.37 -1.62 1.26
CA ILE A 44 6.58 -0.83 0.03
C ILE A 44 8.05 -0.42 -0.09
N LEU A 45 8.66 0.07 0.99
CA LEU A 45 10.07 0.47 1.00
C LEU A 45 11.00 -0.73 0.80
N ALA A 46 10.70 -1.87 1.40
CA ALA A 46 11.47 -3.09 1.21
C ALA A 46 11.35 -3.61 -0.24
N VAL A 47 10.18 -3.46 -0.87
CA VAL A 47 10.00 -3.70 -2.31
C VAL A 47 10.87 -2.77 -3.15
N ALA A 48 10.85 -1.47 -2.84
CA ALA A 48 11.67 -0.48 -3.53
C ALA A 48 13.18 -0.78 -3.41
N ASP A 49 13.64 -1.12 -2.20
CA ASP A 49 15.05 -1.43 -1.94
C ASP A 49 15.51 -2.68 -2.69
N ALA A 50 14.73 -3.75 -2.73
CA ALA A 50 15.13 -4.93 -3.47
C ALA A 50 15.13 -4.70 -5.00
N VAL A 51 14.19 -3.90 -5.51
CA VAL A 51 14.18 -3.48 -6.93
C VAL A 51 15.43 -2.62 -7.24
N LYS A 52 15.81 -1.73 -6.32
CA LYS A 52 17.05 -0.95 -6.42
C LYS A 52 18.28 -1.84 -6.44
N GLN A 53 18.42 -2.74 -5.47
CA GLN A 53 19.57 -3.65 -5.38
C GLN A 53 19.71 -4.47 -6.67
N PHE A 54 18.61 -4.98 -7.21
CA PHE A 54 18.63 -5.68 -8.50
C PHE A 54 19.07 -4.76 -9.66
N HIS A 55 18.57 -3.52 -9.69
CA HIS A 55 18.95 -2.54 -10.70
C HIS A 55 20.44 -2.18 -10.62
N ASP A 56 20.95 -1.89 -9.43
CA ASP A 56 22.34 -1.56 -9.18
C ASP A 56 23.27 -2.71 -9.60
N ASN A 57 22.85 -3.96 -9.38
CA ASN A 57 23.64 -5.14 -9.72
C ASN A 57 23.59 -5.54 -11.20
N THR A 58 22.50 -5.24 -11.91
CA THR A 58 22.27 -5.79 -13.27
C THR A 58 22.06 -4.75 -14.36
N GLY A 59 21.90 -3.48 -14.00
CA GLY A 59 21.52 -2.38 -14.91
C GLY A 59 20.08 -2.46 -15.43
N ARG A 60 19.26 -3.40 -14.95
CA ARG A 60 17.88 -3.64 -15.42
C ARG A 60 16.91 -3.50 -14.27
N TRP A 61 15.70 -3.02 -14.54
CA TRP A 61 14.64 -2.92 -13.51
C TRP A 61 13.90 -4.22 -13.27
N PHE A 62 13.95 -5.15 -14.23
CA PHE A 62 13.23 -6.41 -14.20
C PHE A 62 14.11 -7.57 -14.70
N PRO A 63 13.89 -8.79 -14.21
CA PRO A 63 14.45 -10.01 -14.80
C PRO A 63 14.15 -10.13 -16.29
N LYS A 64 14.96 -10.93 -17.00
CA LYS A 64 14.66 -11.24 -18.41
C LYS A 64 13.38 -12.08 -18.44
N PRO A 65 12.33 -11.67 -19.19
CA PRO A 65 11.15 -12.51 -19.34
C PRO A 65 11.55 -13.83 -20.00
N LYS A 66 10.99 -14.95 -19.54
CA LYS A 66 11.09 -16.20 -20.31
C LYS A 66 10.36 -16.07 -21.64
N GLU A 67 10.66 -16.94 -22.60
CA GLU A 67 10.04 -16.93 -23.94
C GLU A 67 8.49 -16.96 -23.89
N THR A 68 7.92 -17.62 -22.88
CA THR A 68 6.47 -17.69 -22.61
C THR A 68 5.89 -16.48 -21.88
N GLU A 69 6.74 -15.59 -21.35
CA GLU A 69 6.39 -14.46 -20.48
C GLU A 69 6.61 -13.11 -21.15
N THR A 70 6.87 -13.10 -22.45
CA THR A 70 7.11 -11.90 -23.27
C THR A 70 6.01 -10.83 -23.17
N ARG A 71 4.86 -11.16 -22.56
CA ARG A 71 3.73 -10.27 -22.28
C ARG A 71 3.46 -10.01 -20.80
N MET A 72 4.16 -10.66 -19.86
CA MET A 72 3.93 -10.42 -18.42
C MET A 72 4.47 -9.05 -18.02
N ARG A 73 3.55 -8.18 -17.62
CA ARG A 73 3.81 -6.80 -17.20
C ARG A 73 3.56 -6.58 -15.71
N VAL A 74 2.60 -7.31 -15.16
CA VAL A 74 2.26 -7.33 -13.74
C VAL A 74 2.90 -8.56 -13.14
N TYR A 75 3.82 -8.35 -12.21
CA TYR A 75 4.49 -9.38 -11.46
C TYR A 75 3.78 -9.53 -10.13
N LEU A 76 2.70 -10.33 -10.12
CA LEU A 76 1.99 -10.74 -8.90
C LEU A 76 2.91 -11.56 -7.99
N ASP A 77 3.75 -12.36 -8.62
CA ASP A 77 4.83 -13.12 -8.01
C ASP A 77 6.09 -12.92 -8.87
N PRO A 78 6.95 -11.94 -8.54
CA PRO A 78 8.21 -11.79 -9.25
C PRO A 78 9.20 -12.94 -9.00
N PHE A 79 8.84 -13.96 -8.19
CA PHE A 79 9.69 -15.06 -7.70
C PHE A 79 9.25 -16.45 -8.14
N HIS A 80 8.49 -16.59 -9.22
CA HIS A 80 8.23 -17.91 -9.79
C HIS A 80 9.56 -18.71 -9.81
N GLU A 81 9.59 -19.93 -9.25
CA GLU A 81 10.79 -20.68 -8.74
C GLU A 81 12.02 -20.68 -9.67
N THR A 82 11.78 -20.38 -10.92
CA THR A 82 12.74 -20.33 -12.02
C THR A 82 13.45 -18.99 -12.22
N THR A 83 13.20 -17.98 -11.38
CA THR A 83 13.77 -16.62 -11.48
C THR A 83 14.03 -16.01 -10.09
N PRO A 84 15.01 -16.51 -9.31
CA PRO A 84 15.33 -16.03 -7.96
C PRO A 84 16.10 -14.68 -7.94
N ASP A 85 15.84 -13.81 -8.92
CA ASP A 85 16.74 -12.71 -9.28
C ASP A 85 16.68 -11.52 -8.30
N TYR A 86 15.56 -11.30 -7.60
CA TYR A 86 15.46 -10.30 -6.54
C TYR A 86 15.96 -10.87 -5.20
N GLN A 87 17.27 -10.83 -4.98
CA GLN A 87 17.85 -11.21 -3.68
C GLN A 87 17.28 -10.32 -2.56
N GLY A 88 16.70 -10.95 -1.53
CA GLY A 88 16.21 -10.27 -0.32
C GLY A 88 14.77 -9.73 -0.36
N LEU A 89 14.08 -9.76 -1.51
CA LEU A 89 12.65 -9.45 -1.54
C LEU A 89 11.87 -10.64 -0.96
N ASN A 90 11.02 -10.42 0.05
CA ASN A 90 10.11 -11.46 0.55
C ASN A 90 8.78 -11.37 -0.20
N GLN A 91 8.37 -12.47 -0.85
CA GLN A 91 7.11 -12.58 -1.57
C GLN A 91 5.90 -12.22 -0.72
N GLU A 92 5.95 -12.53 0.58
CA GLU A 92 4.91 -12.21 1.54
C GLU A 92 4.61 -10.70 1.61
N TRP A 93 5.58 -9.83 1.30
CA TRP A 93 5.38 -8.38 1.29
C TRP A 93 4.44 -7.90 0.19
N LEU A 94 4.19 -8.71 -0.86
CA LEU A 94 3.21 -8.39 -1.91
C LEU A 94 1.81 -8.91 -1.60
N TRP A 95 1.69 -9.84 -0.65
CA TRP A 95 0.45 -10.53 -0.34
C TRP A 95 -0.55 -9.65 0.38
N ARG A 96 -1.83 -9.91 0.09
CA ARG A 96 -2.95 -9.14 0.60
C ARG A 96 -3.03 -9.16 2.13
N GLU A 97 -2.75 -10.32 2.71
CA GLU A 97 -2.83 -10.56 4.15
C GLU A 97 -1.78 -9.75 4.93
N ASN A 98 -0.65 -9.44 4.29
CA ASN A 98 0.43 -8.66 4.89
C ASN A 98 0.30 -7.15 4.66
N ASN A 99 -0.63 -6.75 3.80
CA ASN A 99 -0.89 -5.36 3.47
C ASN A 99 -2.33 -4.95 3.82
N PHE A 100 -2.87 -5.59 4.86
CA PHE A 100 -4.17 -5.24 5.43
C PHE A 100 -5.31 -5.22 4.38
N GLY A 101 -5.34 -6.21 3.48
CA GLY A 101 -6.37 -6.24 2.43
C GLY A 101 -5.98 -5.54 1.13
N MET A 102 -4.93 -4.73 1.11
CA MET A 102 -4.42 -4.13 -0.12
C MET A 102 -3.58 -5.13 -0.91
N VAL A 103 -3.74 -5.16 -2.24
CA VAL A 103 -2.88 -5.98 -3.11
C VAL A 103 -1.77 -5.11 -3.67
N LEU A 104 -0.52 -5.44 -3.36
CA LEU A 104 0.66 -4.78 -3.91
C LEU A 104 1.17 -5.57 -5.11
N GLN A 105 1.41 -4.89 -6.24
CA GLN A 105 1.82 -5.55 -7.48
C GLN A 105 2.95 -4.76 -8.13
N LEU A 106 4.08 -5.41 -8.35
CA LEU A 106 5.19 -4.80 -9.07
C LEU A 106 4.87 -4.80 -10.56
N VAL A 107 4.93 -3.63 -11.21
CA VAL A 107 4.53 -3.48 -12.61
C VAL A 107 5.61 -2.82 -13.42
N LYS A 108 5.85 -3.40 -14.59
CA LYS A 108 6.71 -2.86 -15.64
C LYS A 108 5.91 -1.91 -16.51
N PHE A 109 6.28 -0.62 -16.47
CA PHE A 109 5.61 0.41 -17.26
C PHE A 109 5.75 0.17 -18.76
N SER A 110 4.64 0.30 -19.49
CA SER A 110 4.65 0.42 -20.95
C SER A 110 3.56 1.42 -21.40
N PRO A 111 3.94 2.40 -22.24
CA PRO A 111 3.05 3.49 -22.64
C PRO A 111 1.81 3.02 -23.41
N ASP A 112 1.88 1.86 -24.06
CA ASP A 112 0.79 1.31 -24.86
C ASP A 112 -0.40 0.84 -24.00
N PHE A 113 -0.17 0.54 -22.71
CA PHE A 113 -1.26 0.12 -21.81
C PHE A 113 -1.41 0.97 -20.56
N ASP A 114 -0.40 1.74 -20.15
CA ASP A 114 -0.46 2.60 -18.94
C ASP A 114 -0.73 4.07 -19.29
N THR A 115 -1.66 4.28 -20.22
CA THR A 115 -1.99 5.62 -20.73
C THR A 115 -2.46 6.56 -19.61
N SER A 116 -3.06 6.05 -18.54
CA SER A 116 -3.45 6.85 -17.37
C SER A 116 -2.25 7.40 -16.58
N LEU A 117 -1.12 6.69 -16.55
CA LEU A 117 0.10 7.12 -15.85
C LEU A 117 0.96 8.10 -16.64
N THR A 118 0.70 8.23 -17.95
CA THR A 118 1.31 9.29 -18.78
C THR A 118 0.67 10.67 -18.56
N ARG A 119 -0.49 10.73 -17.90
CA ARG A 119 -1.07 11.98 -17.41
C ARG A 119 -0.19 12.48 -16.25
N HIS A 120 -0.16 13.78 -15.98
CA HIS A 120 0.75 14.46 -15.04
C HIS A 120 0.60 14.07 -13.55
N LEU A 121 0.48 12.78 -13.23
CA LEU A 121 0.33 12.23 -11.87
C LEU A 121 1.61 12.34 -11.05
N PHE A 122 2.77 12.32 -11.72
CA PHE A 122 4.08 12.41 -11.09
C PHE A 122 4.91 13.53 -11.72
N ALA A 123 5.89 14.04 -10.97
CA ALA A 123 6.74 15.14 -11.41
C ALA A 123 7.55 14.82 -12.68
N LYS A 124 7.90 13.54 -12.89
CA LYS A 124 8.57 13.05 -14.09
C LYS A 124 7.77 11.90 -14.70
N PRO A 125 7.49 11.91 -16.01
CA PRO A 125 6.76 10.83 -16.66
C PRO A 125 7.55 9.51 -16.57
N PHE A 126 6.84 8.38 -16.62
CA PHE A 126 7.48 7.09 -16.75
C PHE A 126 8.03 6.88 -18.16
N LEU A 127 9.25 6.35 -18.23
CA LEU A 127 9.86 5.82 -19.44
C LEU A 127 9.57 4.33 -19.53
N ASN A 128 9.52 3.83 -20.75
CA ASN A 128 9.28 2.40 -21.01
C ASN A 128 10.22 1.52 -20.16
N HIS A 129 9.69 0.44 -19.59
CA HIS A 129 10.38 -0.50 -18.69
C HIS A 129 10.71 -0.01 -17.28
N GLN A 130 10.32 1.22 -16.90
CA GLN A 130 10.53 1.67 -15.52
C GLN A 130 9.56 0.99 -14.54
N PRO A 131 9.99 0.78 -13.28
CA PRO A 131 9.18 0.08 -12.30
C PRO A 131 8.24 1.04 -11.58
N TYR A 132 7.05 0.56 -11.28
CA TYR A 132 6.14 1.17 -10.32
C TYR A 132 5.42 0.08 -9.53
N LEU A 133 4.89 0.45 -8.36
CA LEU A 133 4.05 -0.45 -7.58
C LEU A 133 2.60 -0.04 -7.75
N ARG A 134 1.74 -0.98 -8.12
CA ARG A 134 0.30 -0.82 -8.12
C ARG A 134 -0.25 -1.26 -6.77
N ILE A 135 -1.09 -0.44 -6.17
CA ILE A 135 -1.89 -0.74 -4.98
C ILE A 135 -3.34 -0.85 -5.42
N LEU A 136 -3.94 -2.02 -5.20
CA LEU A 136 -5.37 -2.26 -5.45
C LEU A 136 -6.11 -2.38 -4.13
N LEU A 137 -7.19 -1.62 -4.00
CA LEU A 137 -8.14 -1.71 -2.89
C LEU A 137 -9.28 -2.67 -3.26
N ASP A 138 -9.92 -3.26 -2.26
CA ASP A 138 -11.09 -4.11 -2.48
C ASP A 138 -12.38 -3.28 -2.55
N ASN A 139 -13.30 -3.67 -3.43
CA ASN A 139 -14.61 -3.03 -3.59
C ASN A 139 -15.60 -3.39 -2.46
N SER A 140 -15.11 -3.85 -1.30
CA SER A 140 -15.95 -4.28 -0.19
C SER A 140 -16.19 -3.15 0.81
N PRO A 141 -17.20 -3.23 1.70
CA PRO A 141 -17.40 -2.25 2.79
C PRO A 141 -16.20 -2.08 3.74
N LYS A 142 -15.19 -2.96 3.68
CA LYS A 142 -13.89 -2.82 4.36
C LYS A 142 -12.95 -1.80 3.69
N SER A 143 -13.32 -1.25 2.53
CA SER A 143 -12.53 -0.27 1.79
C SER A 143 -12.28 1.01 2.58
N LEU A 144 -13.13 1.36 3.55
CA LEU A 144 -12.92 2.52 4.43
C LEU A 144 -11.67 2.35 5.31
N ASP A 145 -11.45 1.15 5.86
CA ASP A 145 -10.24 0.88 6.66
C ASP A 145 -9.00 0.86 5.76
N GLU A 146 -9.09 0.24 4.58
CA GLU A 146 -7.99 0.19 3.60
C GLU A 146 -7.62 1.61 3.11
N MET A 147 -8.60 2.46 2.84
CA MET A 147 -8.39 3.86 2.46
C MET A 147 -7.78 4.69 3.58
N GLU A 148 -8.24 4.51 4.82
CA GLU A 148 -7.69 5.22 5.99
C GLU A 148 -6.22 4.84 6.22
N ILE A 149 -5.89 3.56 6.08
CA ILE A 149 -4.50 3.08 6.15
C ILE A 149 -3.70 3.61 4.97
N LEU A 150 -4.23 3.58 3.75
CA LEU A 150 -3.53 4.10 2.58
C LEU A 150 -3.23 5.60 2.70
N PHE A 151 -4.18 6.38 3.20
CA PHE A 151 -3.96 7.80 3.50
C PHE A 151 -2.80 8.00 4.49
N ARG A 152 -2.72 7.15 5.52
CA ARG A 152 -1.62 7.16 6.49
C ARG A 152 -0.29 6.70 5.90
N VAL A 153 -0.31 5.74 4.97
CA VAL A 153 0.87 5.30 4.20
C VAL A 153 1.41 6.44 3.35
N GLN A 154 0.54 7.24 2.72
CA GLN A 154 0.97 8.41 1.94
C GLN A 154 1.79 9.40 2.78
N ASN A 155 1.46 9.55 4.07
CA ASN A 155 2.21 10.41 5.00
C ASN A 155 3.56 9.83 5.46
N ARG A 156 3.83 8.55 5.18
CA ARG A 156 5.07 7.85 5.54
C ARG A 156 6.05 7.77 4.38
N LEU A 157 5.57 7.95 3.16
CA LEU A 157 6.40 7.95 1.96
C LEU A 157 6.72 9.39 1.53
N PRO A 158 7.79 9.61 0.75
CA PRO A 158 8.10 10.92 0.19
C PRO A 158 6.90 11.54 -0.54
N GLU A 159 6.74 12.85 -0.43
CA GLU A 159 5.62 13.56 -1.05
C GLU A 159 5.58 13.35 -2.57
N GLY A 160 4.38 13.07 -3.10
CA GLY A 160 4.18 12.80 -4.52
C GLY A 160 4.80 11.49 -5.00
N SER A 161 5.11 10.56 -4.10
CA SER A 161 5.48 9.17 -4.43
C SER A 161 4.26 8.30 -4.71
N ILE A 162 3.10 8.61 -4.16
CA ILE A 162 1.82 7.91 -4.44
C ILE A 162 0.88 8.85 -5.19
N ALA A 163 0.20 8.30 -6.21
CA ALA A 163 -0.90 8.97 -6.90
C ALA A 163 -2.13 8.06 -6.99
N ASN A 164 -3.31 8.65 -6.85
CA ASN A 164 -4.57 8.01 -7.21
C ASN A 164 -4.71 8.02 -8.75
N VAL A 165 -5.08 6.87 -9.32
CA VAL A 165 -5.34 6.71 -10.75
C VAL A 165 -6.83 6.54 -11.03
N ASP A 166 -7.52 5.81 -10.16
CA ASP A 166 -8.98 5.60 -10.18
C ASP A 166 -9.46 5.25 -8.76
N ASP A 167 -10.78 5.06 -8.57
CA ASP A 167 -11.42 4.90 -7.26
C ASP A 167 -10.76 3.86 -6.32
N ASN A 168 -10.17 2.79 -6.88
CA ASN A 168 -9.55 1.70 -6.12
C ASN A 168 -8.12 1.38 -6.56
N TYR A 169 -7.51 2.27 -7.34
CA TYR A 169 -6.21 2.03 -7.95
C TYR A 169 -5.28 3.20 -7.67
N TYR A 170 -4.20 2.87 -6.96
CA TYR A 170 -3.13 3.81 -6.67
C TYR A 170 -1.81 3.28 -7.23
N VAL A 171 -0.91 4.20 -7.54
CA VAL A 171 0.43 3.90 -8.03
C VAL A 171 1.47 4.55 -7.14
N VAL A 172 2.50 3.79 -6.80
CA VAL A 172 3.71 4.27 -6.13
C VAL A 172 4.82 4.34 -7.17
N ASP A 173 5.43 5.51 -7.31
CA ASP A 173 6.65 5.71 -8.09
C ASP A 173 7.87 5.21 -7.30
N LEU A 174 8.26 3.95 -7.56
CA LEU A 174 9.42 3.33 -6.93
C LEU A 174 10.71 4.11 -7.20
N ARG A 175 10.83 4.83 -8.33
CA ARG A 175 12.03 5.60 -8.67
C ARG A 175 12.31 6.70 -7.64
N ARG A 176 11.25 7.30 -7.08
CA ARG A 176 11.37 8.34 -6.03
C ARG A 176 11.74 7.77 -4.67
N LEU A 177 11.38 6.52 -4.41
CA LEU A 177 11.76 5.84 -3.17
C LEU A 177 13.23 5.37 -3.21
N ILE A 178 13.71 5.07 -4.41
CA ILE A 178 15.06 4.56 -4.70
C ILE A 178 16.09 5.70 -4.77
N ASN A 179 15.70 6.83 -5.36
CA ASN A 179 16.52 8.03 -5.47
C ASN A 179 16.02 9.06 -4.45
N VAL A 180 16.54 8.99 -3.24
CA VAL A 180 16.45 10.11 -2.29
C VAL A 180 17.55 11.11 -2.67
N GLU A 181 17.26 11.92 -3.70
CA GLU A 181 17.98 13.18 -3.97
C GLU A 181 17.19 14.36 -3.41
#